data_AF-A0A5K3EPC7-F1
#
_entry.id   AF-A0A5K3EPC7-F1
#
_cell.length_a   1.000
_cell.length_b   1.000
_cell.length_c   1.000
_cell.angle_alpha   90.00
_cell.angle_beta   90.00
_cell.angle_gamma   90.00
#
_symmetry.space_group_name_H-M   'P 1'
#
loop_
_entity.id
_entity.type
_entity.pdbx_description
1 polymer ?
#
loop_
_entity_poly.entity_id
_entity_poly.type
_entity_poly.pdbx_seq_one_letter_code
_entity_poly.pdbx_strand_id
1 'polypeptide(L)'
;MECGDLRGHHVGAPLPSIEIKLRPWKVGGYSPYDKPFPRGEILISGGSVTRGYYKNPEATAESFITDSNGVRWFCTGDIGMIHQDGSFSIIDRKKDLVKLQAGEYVSLVKVELALSQSPYVENICIYADPNENYTICFVCPKLTMIRKLGAELGLLDDAINEAKNQLSPGKLNDPTALSLAEHAVLCRRPEIIKRVSENIQEVGKAKRLAAFEVPRKVFLDPDPWTPESGLVTDALKIKRFNIKAKFLNEINRMYAK
;
A
#
# COMPACT_ATOMS: atom_id res chain seq x y z
N MET A 1 -0.09 30.36 -8.91
CA MET A 1 0.88 29.33 -8.49
C MET A 1 2.19 30.07 -8.31
N GLU A 2 2.54 30.44 -7.07
CA GLU A 2 3.81 31.11 -6.84
C GLU A 2 4.95 30.10 -7.02
N CYS A 3 5.88 30.45 -7.90
CA CYS A 3 7.08 29.68 -8.16
C CYS A 3 7.97 29.77 -6.91
N GLY A 4 7.86 28.79 -6.00
CA GLY A 4 8.62 28.79 -4.74
C GLY A 4 8.06 27.94 -3.60
N ASP A 5 6.90 27.29 -3.76
CA ASP A 5 6.35 26.44 -2.70
C ASP A 5 7.12 25.11 -2.56
N LEU A 6 8.02 25.06 -1.57
CA LEU A 6 8.80 23.88 -1.20
C LEU A 6 8.08 22.98 -0.17
N ARG A 7 6.83 23.28 0.19
CA ARG A 7 6.07 22.48 1.16
C ARG A 7 5.66 21.16 0.51
N GLY A 8 6.19 20.05 1.02
CA GLY A 8 5.80 18.71 0.62
C GLY A 8 4.33 18.42 0.95
N HIS A 9 3.67 17.61 0.12
CA HIS A 9 2.29 17.14 0.30
C HIS A 9 1.16 18.16 0.05
N HIS A 10 1.42 19.32 -0.53
CA HIS A 10 0.38 20.24 -1.00
C HIS A 10 0.00 19.96 -2.46
N VAL A 11 -1.30 20.01 -2.79
CA VAL A 11 -1.83 19.91 -4.15
C VAL A 11 -2.29 21.26 -4.71
N GLY A 12 -2.01 22.34 -3.98
CA GLY A 12 -2.38 23.71 -4.36
C GLY A 12 -3.83 24.06 -4.03
N ALA A 13 -4.28 25.19 -4.58
CA ALA A 13 -5.64 25.70 -4.42
C ALA A 13 -6.62 25.06 -5.42
N PRO A 14 -7.93 25.04 -5.14
CA PRO A 14 -8.95 24.56 -6.06
C PRO A 14 -8.89 25.27 -7.42
N LEU A 15 -9.25 24.56 -8.49
CA LEU A 15 -9.48 25.19 -9.78
C LEU A 15 -10.73 26.08 -9.71
N PRO A 16 -10.74 27.26 -10.36
CA PRO A 16 -11.89 28.17 -10.31
C PRO A 16 -13.21 27.57 -10.81
N SER A 17 -13.16 26.54 -11.65
CA SER A 17 -14.32 25.84 -12.19
C SER A 17 -14.88 24.75 -11.27
N ILE A 18 -14.27 24.54 -10.10
CA ILE A 18 -14.59 23.46 -9.17
C ILE A 18 -14.90 24.03 -7.79
N GLU A 19 -16.01 23.57 -7.22
CA GLU A 19 -16.33 23.73 -5.81
C GLU A 19 -15.83 22.51 -5.04
N ILE A 20 -15.30 22.73 -3.83
CA ILE A 20 -14.81 21.66 -2.96
C ILE A 20 -15.49 21.74 -1.59
N LYS A 21 -15.84 20.59 -1.04
CA LYS A 21 -16.41 20.44 0.30
C LYS A 21 -15.72 19.29 1.03
N LEU A 22 -15.53 19.44 2.35
CA LEU A 22 -15.12 18.32 3.21
C LEU A 22 -16.35 17.68 3.85
N ARG A 23 -16.51 16.37 3.67
CA ARG A 23 -17.51 15.56 4.36
C ARG A 23 -16.87 14.90 5.59
N PRO A 24 -17.49 14.99 6.79
CA PRO A 24 -16.97 14.31 7.96
C PRO A 24 -16.94 12.80 7.74
N TRP A 25 -15.85 12.18 8.15
CA TRP A 25 -15.69 10.74 8.13
C TRP A 25 -15.44 10.23 9.54
N LYS A 26 -16.55 10.03 10.27
CA LYS A 26 -16.55 9.61 11.68
C LYS A 26 -15.77 8.31 11.90
N VAL A 27 -15.88 7.37 10.97
CA VAL A 27 -15.19 6.09 11.05
C VAL A 27 -13.68 6.27 11.02
N GLY A 28 -13.12 7.27 10.33
CA GLY A 28 -11.68 7.57 10.35
C GLY A 28 -11.27 8.64 11.36
N GLY A 29 -12.21 9.16 12.16
CA GLY A 29 -11.93 10.24 13.10
C GLY A 29 -11.62 11.61 12.44
N TYR A 30 -12.05 11.83 11.20
CA TYR A 30 -11.82 13.10 10.50
C TYR A 30 -13.07 13.98 10.50
N SER A 31 -12.89 15.25 10.86
CA SER A 31 -13.95 16.24 10.90
C SER A 31 -13.55 17.53 10.18
N PRO A 32 -14.46 18.15 9.39
CA PRO A 32 -14.23 19.48 8.83
C PRO A 32 -14.03 20.56 9.91
N TYR A 33 -14.27 20.22 11.17
CA TYR A 33 -14.08 21.08 12.33
C TYR A 33 -12.80 20.74 13.12
N ASP A 34 -11.97 19.81 12.63
CA ASP A 34 -10.69 19.46 13.24
C ASP A 34 -9.76 20.69 13.32
N LYS A 35 -8.93 20.73 14.37
CA LYS A 35 -7.91 21.75 14.59
C LYS A 35 -6.52 21.09 14.61
N PRO A 36 -5.45 21.75 14.14
CA PRO A 36 -5.41 23.14 13.65
C PRO A 36 -5.97 23.32 12.23
N PHE A 37 -6.16 22.25 11.48
CA PHE A 37 -6.61 22.27 10.08
C PHE A 37 -7.86 21.40 9.89
N PRO A 38 -8.88 21.87 9.15
CA PRO A 38 -10.03 21.07 8.75
C PRO A 38 -9.63 19.82 7.97
N ARG A 39 -10.23 18.67 8.27
CA ARG A 39 -9.98 17.40 7.57
C ARG A 39 -11.27 16.68 7.20
N GLY A 40 -11.25 15.88 6.16
CA GLY A 40 -12.43 15.10 5.81
C GLY A 40 -12.33 14.49 4.43
N GLU A 41 -13.36 13.76 4.04
CA GLU A 41 -13.45 13.27 2.67
C GLU A 41 -13.67 14.44 1.71
N ILE A 42 -12.84 14.51 0.66
CA ILE A 42 -12.92 15.55 -0.36
C ILE A 42 -14.09 15.23 -1.29
N LEU A 43 -14.98 16.19 -1.45
CA LEU A 43 -16.08 16.17 -2.40
C LEU A 43 -15.87 17.31 -3.38
N ILE A 44 -16.08 17.03 -4.67
CA ILE A 44 -15.92 18.03 -5.73
C ILE A 44 -17.19 18.17 -6.56
N SER A 45 -17.48 19.38 -6.98
CA SER A 45 -18.59 19.72 -7.89
C SER A 45 -18.09 20.72 -8.93
N GLY A 46 -18.73 20.79 -10.09
CA GLY A 46 -18.40 21.76 -11.14
C GLY A 46 -18.21 21.15 -12.52
N GLY A 47 -17.90 22.01 -13.50
CA GLY A 47 -17.95 21.67 -14.92
C GLY A 47 -16.93 20.62 -15.38
N SER A 48 -15.84 20.43 -14.62
CA SER A 48 -14.79 19.45 -14.95
C SER A 48 -15.03 18.07 -14.31
N VAL A 49 -16.11 17.89 -13.55
CA VAL A 49 -16.47 16.60 -12.95
C VAL A 49 -17.22 15.74 -13.96
N THR A 50 -16.89 14.45 -14.04
CA THR A 50 -17.58 13.50 -14.94
C THR A 50 -19.08 13.43 -14.65
N ARG A 51 -19.88 13.15 -15.68
CA ARG A 51 -21.32 12.88 -15.52
C ARG A 51 -21.56 11.56 -14.78
N GLY A 52 -20.68 10.58 -14.95
CA GLY A 52 -20.78 9.26 -14.34
C GLY A 52 -19.92 8.22 -15.02
N TYR A 53 -20.11 6.96 -14.66
CA TYR A 53 -19.47 5.81 -15.29
C TYR A 53 -20.26 5.35 -16.52
N TYR A 54 -19.54 5.03 -17.60
CA TYR A 54 -20.15 4.57 -18.84
C TYR A 54 -20.91 3.25 -18.62
N LYS A 55 -22.21 3.24 -18.93
CA LYS A 55 -23.13 2.09 -18.79
C LYS A 55 -23.17 1.47 -17.37
N ASN A 56 -22.81 2.23 -16.34
CA ASN A 56 -22.88 1.75 -14.96
C ASN A 56 -23.61 2.77 -14.06
N PRO A 57 -24.95 2.77 -14.09
CA PRO A 57 -25.77 3.72 -13.32
C PRO A 57 -25.66 3.50 -11.81
N GLU A 58 -25.48 2.25 -11.35
CA GLU A 58 -25.35 1.92 -9.93
C GLU A 58 -24.07 2.54 -9.34
N ALA A 59 -22.91 2.28 -9.94
CA ALA A 59 -21.65 2.89 -9.50
C ALA A 59 -21.68 4.42 -9.61
N THR A 60 -22.43 4.95 -10.57
CA THR A 60 -22.65 6.41 -10.71
C THR A 60 -23.51 6.96 -9.58
N ALA A 61 -24.54 6.23 -9.13
CA ALA A 61 -25.35 6.68 -8.00
C ALA A 61 -24.57 6.62 -6.69
N GLU A 62 -23.74 5.59 -6.49
CA GLU A 62 -22.93 5.42 -5.28
C GLU A 62 -21.81 6.47 -5.13
N SER A 63 -21.25 6.92 -6.26
CA SER A 63 -20.11 7.85 -6.26
C SER A 63 -20.51 9.32 -6.13
N PHE A 64 -21.80 9.63 -6.17
CA PHE A 64 -22.29 10.99 -6.11
C PHE A 64 -23.32 11.16 -4.99
N ILE A 65 -23.33 12.33 -4.37
CA ILE A 65 -24.38 12.74 -3.43
C ILE A 65 -24.95 14.09 -3.84
N THR A 66 -26.21 14.34 -3.53
CA THR A 66 -26.82 15.66 -3.72
C THR A 66 -27.05 16.27 -2.34
N ASP A 67 -26.63 17.52 -2.15
CA ASP A 67 -26.86 18.22 -0.89
C ASP A 67 -28.24 18.89 -0.82
N SER A 68 -28.54 19.52 0.32
CA SER A 68 -29.81 20.22 0.55
C SER A 68 -30.07 21.38 -0.41
N ASN A 69 -29.01 21.93 -1.03
CA ASN A 69 -29.11 23.03 -1.97
C ASN A 69 -29.25 22.52 -3.42
N GLY A 70 -29.36 21.20 -3.62
CA GLY A 70 -29.46 20.58 -4.94
C GLY A 70 -28.12 20.45 -5.67
N VAL A 71 -26.99 20.74 -5.03
CA VAL A 71 -25.67 20.63 -5.65
C VAL A 71 -25.23 19.17 -5.65
N ARG A 72 -24.83 18.67 -6.82
CA ARG A 72 -24.35 17.30 -7.01
C ARG A 72 -22.84 17.22 -6.80
N TRP A 73 -22.43 16.49 -5.79
CA TRP A 73 -21.04 16.31 -5.37
C TRP A 73 -20.52 14.93 -5.73
N PHE A 74 -19.37 14.87 -6.39
CA PHE A 74 -18.62 13.64 -6.57
C PHE A 74 -17.78 13.32 -5.34
N CYS A 75 -17.95 12.12 -4.80
CA CYS A 75 -17.19 11.62 -3.67
C CYS A 75 -15.87 11.04 -4.16
N THR A 76 -14.75 11.74 -3.94
CA THR A 76 -13.46 11.28 -4.51
C THR A 76 -12.92 10.03 -3.80
N GLY A 77 -13.36 9.80 -2.55
CA GLY A 77 -12.84 8.76 -1.67
C GLY A 77 -11.44 9.08 -1.12
N ASP A 78 -10.96 10.31 -1.30
CA ASP A 78 -9.73 10.82 -0.70
C ASP A 78 -10.05 11.59 0.58
N ILE A 79 -9.20 11.44 1.59
CA ILE A 79 -9.21 12.25 2.79
C ILE A 79 -8.24 13.40 2.58
N GLY A 80 -8.77 14.62 2.68
CA GLY A 80 -8.04 15.86 2.50
C GLY A 80 -7.92 16.67 3.77
N MET A 81 -6.96 17.59 3.77
CA MET A 81 -6.76 18.64 4.75
C MET A 81 -6.74 19.99 4.05
N ILE A 82 -7.41 21.00 4.62
CA ILE A 82 -7.37 22.37 4.14
C ILE A 82 -6.40 23.17 5.01
N HIS A 83 -5.42 23.80 4.38
CA HIS A 83 -4.48 24.69 5.03
C HIS A 83 -5.02 26.11 5.16
N GLN A 84 -4.39 26.92 5.99
CA GLN A 84 -4.81 28.32 6.23
C GLN A 84 -4.75 29.19 4.97
N ASP A 85 -3.88 28.85 4.02
CA ASP A 85 -3.75 29.55 2.73
C ASP A 85 -4.76 29.08 1.67
N GLY A 86 -5.70 28.19 2.03
CA GLY A 86 -6.70 27.62 1.13
C GLY A 86 -6.18 26.49 0.23
N SER A 87 -4.91 26.09 0.38
CA SER A 87 -4.38 24.93 -0.33
C SER A 87 -4.82 23.62 0.34
N PHE A 88 -4.79 22.54 -0.43
CA PHE A 88 -5.17 21.20 0.04
C PHE A 88 -3.96 20.28 0.16
N SER A 89 -4.06 19.31 1.07
CA SER A 89 -3.20 18.13 1.10
C SER A 89 -4.06 16.87 1.05
N ILE A 90 -3.64 15.88 0.27
CA ILE A 90 -4.24 14.54 0.30
C ILE A 90 -3.54 13.74 1.39
N ILE A 91 -4.28 13.35 2.41
CA ILE A 91 -3.79 12.60 3.56
C ILE A 91 -3.83 11.11 3.25
N ASP A 92 -4.96 10.62 2.75
CA ASP A 92 -5.18 9.18 2.58
C ASP A 92 -6.32 8.86 1.62
N ARG A 93 -6.51 7.58 1.33
CA ARG A 93 -7.71 7.05 0.68
C ARG A 93 -8.60 6.42 1.74
N LYS A 94 -9.89 6.75 1.72
CA LYS A 94 -10.90 6.23 2.65
C LYS A 94 -10.92 4.70 2.73
N LYS A 95 -10.63 4.01 1.62
CA LYS A 95 -10.58 2.55 1.54
C LYS A 95 -9.26 1.93 2.03
N ASP A 96 -8.21 2.73 2.16
CA ASP A 96 -6.87 2.27 2.54
C ASP A 96 -6.53 2.57 4.02
N LEU A 97 -7.42 3.28 4.74
CA LEU A 97 -7.30 3.48 6.17
C LEU A 97 -8.07 2.39 6.94
N VAL A 98 -7.37 1.68 7.82
CA VAL A 98 -7.94 0.59 8.62
C VAL A 98 -7.89 0.96 10.09
N LYS A 99 -8.99 0.74 10.81
CA LYS A 99 -9.05 0.87 12.26
C LYS A 99 -8.69 -0.48 12.90
N LEU A 100 -7.62 -0.53 13.68
CA LEU A 100 -7.23 -1.71 14.45
C LEU A 100 -8.17 -1.89 15.65
N GLN A 101 -8.15 -3.08 16.26
CA GLN A 101 -9.03 -3.42 17.39
C GLN A 101 -8.83 -2.48 18.59
N ALA A 102 -7.58 -2.06 18.86
CA ALA A 102 -7.24 -1.11 19.93
C ALA A 102 -7.71 0.33 19.64
N GLY A 103 -8.19 0.61 18.43
CA GLY A 103 -8.85 1.86 18.06
C GLY A 103 -7.98 2.83 17.27
N GLU A 104 -6.71 2.52 17.05
CA GLU A 104 -5.81 3.29 16.21
C GLU A 104 -6.12 3.13 14.72
N TYR A 105 -5.84 4.18 13.96
CA TYR A 105 -5.98 4.17 12.51
C TYR A 105 -4.62 3.98 11.84
N VAL A 106 -4.55 3.03 10.92
CA VAL A 106 -3.36 2.77 10.12
C VAL A 106 -3.62 3.16 8.67
N SER A 107 -2.76 4.04 8.16
CA SER A 107 -2.70 4.39 6.74
C SER A 107 -1.81 3.39 6.00
N LEU A 108 -2.41 2.45 5.28
CA LEU A 108 -1.65 1.38 4.63
C LEU A 108 -0.65 1.92 3.59
N VAL A 109 -1.08 2.88 2.76
CA VAL A 109 -0.23 3.46 1.70
C VAL A 109 0.94 4.24 2.30
N LYS A 110 0.72 4.99 3.39
CA LYS A 110 1.80 5.70 4.09
C LYS A 110 2.88 4.74 4.57
N VAL A 111 2.47 3.63 5.18
CA VAL A 111 3.38 2.60 5.69
C VAL A 111 4.13 1.93 4.53
N GLU A 112 3.45 1.61 3.43
CA GLU A 112 4.07 1.04 2.23
C GLU A 112 5.15 1.95 1.64
N LEU A 113 4.87 3.24 1.49
CA LEU A 113 5.82 4.23 0.96
C LEU A 113 7.03 4.44 1.89
N ALA A 114 6.83 4.30 3.20
CA ALA A 114 7.92 4.37 4.16
C ALA A 114 8.82 3.13 4.09
N LEU A 115 8.21 1.94 4.05
CA LEU A 115 8.91 0.65 4.09
C LEU A 115 9.48 0.22 2.73
N SER A 116 8.97 0.73 1.61
CA SER A 116 9.51 0.50 0.27
C SER A 116 10.95 1.02 0.10
N GLN A 117 11.42 1.84 1.04
CA GLN A 117 12.80 2.33 1.09
C GLN A 117 13.79 1.31 1.66
N SER A 118 13.30 0.15 2.11
CA SER A 118 14.17 -0.96 2.48
C SER A 118 14.97 -1.44 1.25
N PRO A 119 16.28 -1.73 1.41
CA PRO A 119 17.11 -2.25 0.32
C PRO A 119 16.62 -3.60 -0.21
N TYR A 120 15.88 -4.39 0.59
CA TYR A 120 15.41 -5.71 0.20
C TYR A 120 14.08 -5.69 -0.53
N VAL A 121 13.32 -4.59 -0.47
CA VAL A 121 11.95 -4.51 -0.99
C VAL A 121 11.96 -4.03 -2.45
N GLU A 122 11.27 -4.77 -3.32
CA GLU A 122 10.88 -4.31 -4.66
C GLU A 122 9.45 -3.77 -4.62
N ASN A 123 8.51 -4.59 -4.15
CA ASN A 123 7.13 -4.18 -3.86
C ASN A 123 6.72 -4.66 -2.47
N ILE A 124 5.84 -3.89 -1.83
CA ILE A 124 5.29 -4.23 -0.52
C ILE A 124 3.80 -3.94 -0.48
N CYS A 125 3.03 -4.84 0.13
CA CYS A 125 1.64 -4.65 0.45
C CYS A 125 1.44 -4.84 1.95
N ILE A 126 0.93 -3.81 2.62
CA ILE A 126 0.55 -3.87 4.04
C ILE A 126 -0.90 -4.33 4.12
N TYR A 127 -1.16 -5.23 5.05
CA TYR A 127 -2.49 -5.70 5.37
C TYR A 127 -2.74 -5.53 6.87
N ALA A 128 -3.95 -5.09 7.20
CA ALA A 128 -4.42 -4.92 8.57
C ALA A 128 -5.81 -5.55 8.67
N ASP A 129 -6.01 -6.39 9.67
CA ASP A 129 -7.34 -6.87 10.04
C ASP A 129 -7.93 -5.95 11.13
N PRO A 130 -9.16 -5.44 10.98
CA PRO A 130 -9.80 -4.63 12.01
C PRO A 130 -9.97 -5.34 13.36
N ASN A 131 -9.93 -6.67 13.38
CA ASN A 131 -10.07 -7.47 14.60
C ASN A 131 -8.73 -7.75 15.29
N GLU A 132 -7.63 -7.20 14.77
CA GLU A 132 -6.28 -7.45 15.27
C GLU A 132 -5.61 -6.12 15.67
N ASN A 133 -4.57 -6.21 16.50
CA ASN A 133 -3.84 -5.04 17.02
C ASN A 133 -2.52 -4.78 16.28
N TYR A 134 -2.24 -5.50 15.21
CA TYR A 134 -1.00 -5.38 14.46
C TYR A 134 -1.21 -5.60 12.97
N THR A 135 -0.34 -5.00 12.17
CA THR A 135 -0.30 -5.19 10.72
C THR A 135 0.64 -6.33 10.35
N ILE A 136 0.39 -6.90 9.18
CA ILE A 136 1.27 -7.86 8.51
C ILE A 136 1.65 -7.30 7.14
N CYS A 137 2.69 -7.83 6.52
CA CYS A 137 3.06 -7.41 5.18
C CYS A 137 3.49 -8.56 4.27
N PHE A 138 3.24 -8.34 2.99
CA PHE A 138 3.70 -9.16 1.88
C PHE A 138 4.75 -8.36 1.13
N VAL A 139 5.91 -8.96 0.91
CA VAL A 139 7.03 -8.32 0.25
C VAL A 139 7.41 -9.15 -0.96
N CYS A 140 7.44 -8.53 -2.13
CA CYS A 140 8.18 -9.01 -3.28
C CYS A 140 9.61 -8.48 -3.13
N PRO A 141 10.59 -9.33 -2.81
CA PRO A 141 11.93 -8.86 -2.51
C PRO A 141 12.78 -8.72 -3.79
N LYS A 142 13.82 -7.90 -3.71
CA LYS A 142 14.80 -7.72 -4.80
C LYS A 142 15.66 -8.97 -4.95
N LEU A 143 15.60 -9.58 -6.12
CA LEU A 143 16.33 -10.81 -6.43
C LEU A 143 17.84 -10.68 -6.17
N THR A 144 18.44 -9.57 -6.57
CA THR A 144 19.88 -9.30 -6.37
C THR A 144 20.26 -9.16 -4.90
N MET A 145 19.41 -8.55 -4.08
CA MET A 145 19.69 -8.29 -2.67
C MET A 145 19.48 -9.52 -1.81
N ILE A 146 18.46 -10.33 -2.12
CA ILE A 146 18.26 -11.63 -1.46
C ILE A 146 19.39 -12.60 -1.78
N ARG A 147 19.88 -12.63 -3.02
CA ARG A 147 21.03 -13.46 -3.39
C ARG A 147 22.29 -13.07 -2.61
N LYS A 148 22.57 -11.77 -2.49
CA LYS A 148 23.70 -11.25 -1.69
C LYS A 148 23.57 -11.66 -0.22
N LEU A 149 22.38 -11.51 0.34
CA LEU A 149 22.11 -11.92 1.72
C LEU A 149 22.26 -13.43 1.90
N GLY A 150 21.82 -14.24 0.93
CA GLY A 150 22.03 -15.68 0.93
C GLY A 150 23.51 -16.06 0.92
N ALA A 151 24.34 -15.33 0.16
CA ALA A 151 25.79 -15.53 0.15
C ALA A 151 26.44 -15.13 1.50
N GLU A 152 26.05 -14.00 2.08
CA GLU A 152 26.54 -13.54 3.39
C GLU A 152 26.22 -14.52 4.52
N LEU A 153 25.06 -15.20 4.43
CA LEU A 153 24.62 -16.20 5.40
C LEU A 153 25.11 -17.62 5.08
N GLY A 154 25.84 -17.83 3.99
CA GLY A 154 26.33 -19.14 3.57
C GLY A 154 25.23 -20.11 3.11
N LEU A 155 24.07 -19.61 2.68
CA LEU A 155 22.90 -20.40 2.27
C LEU A 155 22.82 -20.62 0.75
N LEU A 156 23.75 -20.04 -0.02
CA LEU A 156 23.66 -19.99 -1.47
C LEU A 156 23.83 -21.39 -2.11
N ASP A 157 24.81 -22.16 -1.65
CA ASP A 157 25.11 -23.48 -2.23
C ASP A 157 23.95 -24.46 -2.00
N ASP A 158 23.40 -24.48 -0.79
CA ASP A 158 22.22 -25.27 -0.44
C ASP A 158 21.00 -24.87 -1.27
N ALA A 159 20.77 -23.56 -1.44
CA ALA A 159 19.65 -23.05 -2.22
C ALA A 159 19.77 -23.42 -3.71
N ILE A 160 20.97 -23.36 -4.29
CA ILE A 160 21.23 -23.76 -5.68
C ILE A 160 20.97 -25.26 -5.87
N ASN A 161 21.42 -26.10 -4.92
CA ASN A 161 21.21 -27.54 -4.99
C ASN A 161 19.72 -27.90 -4.89
N GLU A 162 19.00 -27.26 -3.97
CA GLU A 162 17.55 -27.46 -3.83
C GLU A 162 16.79 -26.97 -5.07
N ALA A 163 17.18 -25.82 -5.64
CA ALA A 163 16.57 -25.28 -6.86
C ALA A 163 16.73 -26.24 -8.04
N LYS A 164 17.93 -26.81 -8.23
CA LYS A 164 18.19 -27.80 -9.29
C LYS A 164 17.32 -29.05 -9.16
N ASN A 165 17.04 -29.49 -7.93
CA ASN A 165 16.17 -30.66 -7.69
C ASN A 165 14.69 -30.37 -7.99
N GLN A 166 14.26 -29.11 -7.89
CA GLN A 166 12.88 -28.69 -8.15
C GLN A 166 12.61 -28.41 -9.64
N LEU A 167 13.64 -28.12 -10.44
CA LEU A 167 13.48 -27.86 -11.87
C LEU A 167 13.35 -29.15 -12.70
N SER A 168 12.48 -29.12 -13.70
CA SER A 168 12.43 -30.16 -14.73
C SER A 168 13.69 -30.15 -15.60
N PRO A 169 14.14 -31.30 -16.14
CA PRO A 169 15.40 -31.41 -16.90
C PRO A 169 15.54 -30.42 -18.07
N GLY A 170 14.44 -30.06 -18.74
CA GLY A 170 14.45 -29.11 -19.86
C GLY A 170 14.64 -27.64 -19.46
N LYS A 171 14.40 -27.27 -18.20
CA LYS A 171 14.58 -25.90 -17.69
C LYS A 171 15.91 -25.70 -16.96
N LEU A 172 16.69 -26.77 -16.74
CA LEU A 172 17.98 -26.71 -16.05
C LEU A 172 19.01 -25.84 -16.80
N ASN A 173 18.89 -25.77 -18.12
CA ASN A 173 19.80 -25.03 -18.99
C ASN A 173 19.39 -23.56 -19.16
N ASP A 174 18.24 -23.14 -18.62
CA ASP A 174 17.79 -21.75 -18.66
C ASP A 174 18.34 -20.99 -17.43
N PRO A 175 19.27 -20.04 -17.61
CA PRO A 175 19.86 -19.29 -16.51
C PRO A 175 18.85 -18.44 -15.75
N THR A 176 17.78 -17.97 -16.41
CA THR A 176 16.73 -17.17 -15.78
C THR A 176 15.85 -18.05 -14.90
N ALA A 177 15.44 -19.22 -15.39
CA ALA A 177 14.64 -20.17 -14.62
C ALA A 177 15.37 -20.67 -13.36
N LEU A 178 16.67 -20.94 -13.47
CA LEU A 178 17.49 -21.34 -12.33
C LEU A 178 17.59 -20.21 -11.29
N SER A 179 17.81 -18.97 -11.72
CA SER A 179 17.91 -17.81 -10.83
C SER A 179 16.60 -17.55 -10.07
N LEU A 180 15.45 -17.70 -10.74
CA LEU A 180 14.14 -17.54 -10.11
C LEU A 180 13.86 -18.66 -9.10
N ALA A 181 14.24 -19.90 -9.39
CA ALA A 181 14.06 -21.00 -8.45
C ALA A 181 14.99 -20.90 -7.23
N GLU A 182 16.25 -20.53 -7.44
CA GLU A 182 17.18 -20.22 -6.34
C GLU A 182 16.60 -19.13 -5.44
N HIS A 183 16.09 -18.04 -6.04
CA HIS A 183 15.44 -16.97 -5.32
C HIS A 183 14.22 -17.44 -4.52
N ALA A 184 13.40 -18.33 -5.10
CA ALA A 184 12.24 -18.90 -4.43
C ALA A 184 12.62 -19.76 -3.22
N VAL A 185 13.70 -20.53 -3.30
CA VAL A 185 14.23 -21.28 -2.16
C VAL A 185 14.72 -20.33 -1.07
N LEU A 186 15.53 -19.32 -1.43
CA LEU A 186 16.05 -18.34 -0.47
C LEU A 186 14.93 -17.58 0.26
N CYS A 187 13.87 -17.18 -0.43
CA CYS A 187 12.73 -16.47 0.19
C CYS A 187 11.98 -17.31 1.23
N ARG A 188 12.07 -18.65 1.17
CA ARG A 188 11.45 -19.57 2.14
C ARG A 188 12.34 -19.84 3.36
N ARG A 189 13.61 -19.45 3.32
CA ARG A 189 14.55 -19.70 4.42
C ARG A 189 14.24 -18.81 5.63
N PRO A 190 14.10 -19.38 6.84
CA PRO A 190 13.74 -18.60 8.03
C PRO A 190 14.77 -17.53 8.38
N GLU A 191 16.05 -17.76 8.08
CA GLU A 191 17.15 -16.83 8.31
C GLU A 191 17.00 -15.57 7.43
N ILE A 192 16.62 -15.76 6.17
CA ILE A 192 16.36 -14.67 5.22
C ILE A 192 15.12 -13.89 5.66
N ILE A 193 14.02 -14.58 5.96
CA ILE A 193 12.78 -13.94 6.44
C ILE A 193 13.05 -13.14 7.70
N LYS A 194 13.83 -13.69 8.65
CA LYS A 194 14.21 -13.01 9.89
C LYS A 194 14.98 -11.72 9.61
N ARG A 195 16.04 -11.78 8.79
CA ARG A 195 16.84 -10.58 8.48
C ARG A 195 16.05 -9.51 7.75
N VAL A 196 15.20 -9.90 6.78
CA VAL A 196 14.34 -8.94 6.07
C VAL A 196 13.31 -8.33 7.02
N SER A 197 12.75 -9.12 7.95
CA SER A 197 11.82 -8.63 8.97
C SER A 197 12.49 -7.63 9.93
N GLU A 198 13.71 -7.93 10.40
CA GLU A 198 14.51 -7.02 11.23
C GLU A 198 14.76 -5.70 10.50
N ASN A 199 15.17 -5.76 9.23
CA ASN A 199 15.40 -4.56 8.43
C ASN A 199 14.13 -3.73 8.22
N ILE A 200 12.98 -4.37 7.99
CA ILE A 200 11.68 -3.67 7.89
C ILE A 200 11.36 -2.94 9.20
N GLN A 201 11.62 -3.56 10.34
CA GLN A 201 11.43 -2.92 11.65
C GLN A 201 12.38 -1.74 11.85
N GLU A 202 13.64 -1.86 11.45
CA GLU A 202 14.62 -0.77 11.49
C GLU A 202 14.21 0.41 10.62
N VAL A 203 13.78 0.16 9.37
CA VAL A 203 13.29 1.18 8.44
C VAL A 203 12.04 1.84 9.01
N GLY A 204 11.10 1.06 9.57
CA GLY A 204 9.90 1.61 10.19
C GLY A 204 10.20 2.57 11.34
N LYS A 205 11.15 2.20 12.21
CA LYS A 205 11.64 3.09 13.29
C LYS A 205 12.33 4.33 12.74
N ALA A 206 13.20 4.18 11.74
CA ALA A 206 13.90 5.30 11.11
C ALA A 206 12.94 6.30 10.43
N LYS A 207 11.82 5.81 9.90
CA LYS A 207 10.75 6.62 9.30
C LYS A 207 9.72 7.15 10.29
N ARG A 208 9.96 6.96 11.61
CA ARG A 208 9.08 7.44 12.70
C ARG A 208 7.65 6.91 12.57
N LEU A 209 7.49 5.69 12.05
CA LEU A 209 6.20 5.00 12.09
C LEU A 209 5.87 4.62 13.53
N ALA A 210 4.58 4.66 13.90
CA ALA A 210 4.17 4.18 15.21
C ALA A 210 4.32 2.66 15.32
N ALA A 211 4.46 2.14 16.54
CA ALA A 211 4.72 0.72 16.76
C ALA A 211 3.63 -0.20 16.17
N PHE A 212 2.36 0.25 16.19
CA PHE A 212 1.23 -0.47 15.61
C PHE A 212 1.16 -0.39 14.07
N GLU A 213 1.88 0.55 13.46
CA GLU A 213 1.96 0.69 11.99
C GLU A 213 3.02 -0.23 11.39
N VAL A 214 4.07 -0.56 12.14
CA VAL A 214 5.15 -1.43 11.69
C VAL A 214 4.67 -2.88 11.67
N PRO A 215 4.77 -3.58 10.51
CA PRO A 215 4.33 -4.97 10.41
C PRO A 215 5.05 -5.89 11.37
N ARG A 216 4.28 -6.73 12.08
CA ARG A 216 4.82 -7.71 13.03
C ARG A 216 5.30 -8.98 12.34
N LYS A 217 4.61 -9.39 11.27
CA LYS A 217 4.92 -10.59 10.49
C LYS A 217 5.10 -10.20 9.02
N VAL A 218 6.10 -10.81 8.39
CA VAL A 218 6.51 -10.54 7.01
C VAL A 218 6.47 -11.85 6.25
N PHE A 219 5.83 -11.84 5.09
CA PHE A 219 5.87 -12.92 4.11
C PHE A 219 6.64 -12.47 2.87
N LEU A 220 7.58 -13.28 2.41
CA LEU A 220 8.36 -13.03 1.19
C LEU A 220 7.73 -13.82 0.04
N ASP A 221 7.18 -13.11 -0.94
CA ASP A 221 6.69 -13.70 -2.18
C ASP A 221 7.82 -13.70 -3.22
N PRO A 222 8.29 -14.87 -3.69
CA PRO A 222 9.38 -14.93 -4.65
C PRO A 222 8.95 -14.60 -6.08
N ASP A 223 7.65 -14.59 -6.36
CA ASP A 223 7.12 -14.27 -7.67
C ASP A 223 7.11 -12.75 -7.88
N PRO A 224 7.64 -12.24 -9.02
CA PRO A 224 7.64 -10.80 -9.29
C PRO A 224 6.21 -10.27 -9.49
N TRP A 225 5.93 -9.11 -8.88
CA TRP A 225 4.63 -8.45 -8.99
C TRP A 225 4.58 -7.55 -10.23
N THR A 226 4.14 -8.11 -11.35
CA THR A 226 4.02 -7.38 -12.63
C THR A 226 2.57 -7.08 -12.99
N PRO A 227 2.29 -6.13 -13.92
CA PRO A 227 0.93 -5.90 -14.42
C PRO A 227 0.28 -7.17 -14.99
N GLU A 228 1.06 -8.04 -15.64
CA GLU A 228 0.62 -9.32 -16.21
C GLU A 228 0.21 -10.32 -15.12
N SER A 229 0.92 -10.32 -13.98
CA SER A 229 0.52 -11.11 -12.80
C SER A 229 -0.79 -10.63 -12.17
N GLY A 230 -1.24 -9.41 -12.52
CA GLY A 230 -2.45 -8.79 -11.99
C GLY A 230 -2.32 -8.30 -10.54
N LEU A 231 -1.14 -8.35 -9.92
CA LEU A 231 -0.90 -7.88 -8.55
C LEU A 231 -0.65 -6.38 -8.48
N VAL A 232 -0.24 -5.77 -9.60
CA VAL A 232 -0.09 -4.32 -9.76
C VAL A 232 -0.87 -3.81 -10.98
N THR A 233 -1.11 -2.50 -11.03
CA THR A 233 -1.57 -1.80 -12.24
C THR A 233 -0.40 -1.54 -13.18
N ASP A 234 -0.67 -1.11 -14.42
CA ASP A 234 0.38 -0.68 -15.37
C ASP A 234 1.26 0.46 -14.83
N ALA A 235 0.69 1.31 -13.96
CA ALA A 235 1.43 2.34 -13.22
C ALA A 235 2.13 1.82 -11.94
N LEU A 236 2.33 0.50 -11.83
CA LEU A 236 2.95 -0.20 -10.69
C LEU A 236 2.30 0.04 -9.31
N LYS A 237 1.02 0.45 -9.29
CA LYS A 237 0.24 0.59 -8.06
C LYS A 237 -0.29 -0.76 -7.59
N ILE A 238 -0.21 -1.00 -6.29
CA ILE A 238 -0.66 -2.24 -5.66
C ILE A 238 -2.18 -2.47 -5.84
N LYS A 239 -2.56 -3.65 -6.34
CA LYS A 239 -3.96 -4.12 -6.39
C LYS A 239 -4.27 -4.96 -5.16
N ARG A 240 -4.56 -4.29 -4.04
CA ARG A 240 -4.81 -4.92 -2.72
C ARG A 240 -5.81 -6.07 -2.75
N PHE A 241 -6.90 -5.95 -3.51
CA PHE A 241 -7.92 -6.99 -3.62
C PHE A 241 -7.33 -8.30 -4.17
N ASN A 242 -6.53 -8.21 -5.23
CA ASN A 242 -5.90 -9.37 -5.88
C ASN A 242 -4.82 -9.98 -4.97
N ILE A 243 -4.03 -9.14 -4.31
CA ILE A 243 -3.03 -9.60 -3.34
C ILE A 243 -3.69 -10.31 -2.16
N LYS A 244 -4.75 -9.73 -1.60
CA LYS A 244 -5.54 -10.36 -0.53
C LYS A 244 -6.08 -11.73 -0.97
N ALA A 245 -6.56 -11.82 -2.20
CA ALA A 245 -7.04 -13.09 -2.75
C ALA A 245 -5.90 -14.11 -2.93
N LYS A 246 -4.73 -13.71 -3.48
CA LYS A 246 -3.56 -14.59 -3.64
C LYS A 246 -3.08 -15.14 -2.29
N PHE A 247 -2.99 -14.29 -1.27
CA PHE A 247 -2.36 -14.65 0.01
C PHE A 247 -3.35 -14.96 1.13
N LEU A 248 -4.61 -15.28 0.82
CA LEU A 248 -5.64 -15.51 1.85
C LEU A 248 -5.22 -16.59 2.89
N ASN A 249 -4.59 -17.67 2.42
CA ASN A 249 -4.10 -18.74 3.30
C ASN A 249 -2.97 -18.25 4.22
N GLU A 250 -2.05 -17.43 3.71
CA GLU A 250 -0.95 -16.88 4.49
C GLU A 250 -1.44 -15.80 5.46
N ILE A 251 -2.46 -15.00 5.10
CA ILE A 251 -3.14 -14.08 6.03
C ILE A 251 -3.67 -14.87 7.23
N ASN A 252 -4.42 -15.94 6.98
CA ASN A 252 -4.99 -16.77 8.02
C ASN A 252 -3.89 -17.41 8.90
N ARG A 253 -2.81 -17.89 8.29
CA ARG A 253 -1.65 -18.45 9.02
C ARG A 253 -0.94 -17.39 9.87
N MET A 254 -0.78 -16.17 9.36
CA MET A 254 -0.12 -15.08 10.07
C MET A 254 -0.98 -14.52 11.20
N TYR A 255 -2.30 -14.53 11.11
CA TYR A 255 -3.18 -14.12 12.22
C TYR A 255 -3.61 -15.27 13.14
N ALA A 256 -3.32 -16.52 12.77
CA ALA A 256 -3.53 -17.66 13.66
C ALA A 256 -2.78 -17.45 14.99
N LYS A 257 -3.51 -17.70 16.09
CA LYS A 257 -3.01 -17.62 17.47
C LYS A 257 -2.22 -18.87 17.84
#